data_AF-A0A943GLM4-F1
#
_entry.id   AF-A0A943GLM4-F1
#
_cell.length_a   1.000
_cell.length_b   1.000
_cell.length_c   1.000
_cell.angle_alpha   90.00
_cell.angle_beta   90.00
_cell.angle_gamma   90.00
#
_symmetry.space_group_name_H-M   'P 1'
#
loop_
_entity.id
_entity.type
_entity.pdbx_description
1 polymer ?
#
loop_
_entity_poly.entity_id
_entity_poly.type
_entity_poly.pdbx_seq_one_letter_code
_entity_poly.pdbx_strand_id
1 'polypeptide(L)'
;MATKNDYRRLKDEADIAAVIAYLNIPVKKMGYNYFIPCPHPDHADQHPTNCYFRDGWNNVFCTACGKSMKALDIIMWTLGCSYGEAADILWEIESCPEWYYAKREKKKKNSFSITREEAAIIGIHYPGHLLSPCNISTDKEELNPKHEYDNSYIQGYLECKVHRFTYRDFMTDKQYTCIVKNKALEQIRKFSEIEQFLKELLSIEKGKQDRTTRLLLESCQANKKICVDIYNRAKIAAA
;
A
#
# COMPACT_ATOMS: atom_id res chain seq x y z
N MET A 1 9.68 -15.63 -0.91
CA MET A 1 10.68 -15.40 0.17
C MET A 1 11.12 -13.96 0.05
N ALA A 2 10.90 -13.13 1.06
CA ALA A 2 11.30 -11.72 1.00
C ALA A 2 12.83 -11.66 0.94
N THR A 3 13.40 -11.23 -0.17
CA THR A 3 14.82 -10.92 -0.28
C THR A 3 15.13 -9.78 0.67
N LYS A 4 15.93 -10.07 1.70
CA LYS A 4 16.50 -9.08 2.64
C LYS A 4 17.13 -7.93 1.85
N ASN A 5 17.08 -6.71 2.37
CA ASN A 5 17.88 -5.59 1.86
C ASN A 5 19.33 -6.07 1.68
N ASP A 6 19.91 -5.87 0.49
CA ASP A 6 21.25 -6.34 0.14
C ASP A 6 22.32 -5.40 0.72
N TYR A 7 22.43 -5.36 2.04
CA TYR A 7 23.44 -4.58 2.78
C TYR A 7 24.88 -4.89 2.34
N ARG A 8 25.12 -6.11 1.85
CA ARG A 8 26.44 -6.53 1.35
C ARG A 8 26.84 -5.72 0.10
N ARG A 9 25.93 -5.63 -0.86
CA ARG A 9 26.16 -4.91 -2.11
C ARG A 9 26.32 -3.41 -1.88
N LEU A 10 25.48 -2.83 -1.02
CA LEU A 10 25.58 -1.42 -0.64
C LEU A 10 26.92 -1.11 0.04
N LYS A 11 27.41 -2.03 0.87
CA LYS A 11 28.69 -1.88 1.58
C LYS A 11 29.92 -1.99 0.67
N ASP A 12 29.83 -2.76 -0.42
CA ASP A 12 30.97 -3.05 -1.28
C ASP A 12 31.06 -2.09 -2.48
N GLU A 13 29.90 -1.59 -2.96
CA GLU A 13 29.82 -0.62 -4.07
C GLU A 13 29.87 0.85 -3.60
N ALA A 14 29.87 1.12 -2.30
CA ALA A 14 29.85 2.49 -1.76
C ALA A 14 31.06 3.34 -2.16
N ASP A 15 30.79 4.55 -2.66
CA ASP A 15 31.81 5.57 -2.91
C ASP A 15 32.12 6.34 -1.62
N ILE A 16 33.31 6.11 -1.08
CA ILE A 16 33.77 6.74 0.15
C ILE A 16 33.94 8.26 -0.02
N ALA A 17 34.28 8.73 -1.23
CA ALA A 17 34.49 10.14 -1.50
C ALA A 17 33.18 10.93 -1.39
N ALA A 18 32.09 10.39 -1.95
CA ALA A 18 30.75 10.94 -1.85
C ALA A 18 30.27 11.01 -0.39
N VAL A 19 30.53 9.97 0.39
CA VAL A 19 30.16 9.91 1.83
C VAL A 19 30.90 10.96 2.65
N ILE A 20 32.22 11.11 2.44
CA ILE A 20 33.05 12.12 3.13
C ILE A 20 32.60 13.53 2.78
N ALA A 21 32.27 13.78 1.51
CA ALA A 21 31.74 15.06 1.06
C ALA A 21 30.37 15.38 1.68
N TYR A 22 29.46 14.40 1.73
CA TYR A 22 28.13 14.55 2.36
C TYR A 22 28.23 14.89 3.85
N LEU A 23 29.16 14.24 4.57
CA LEU A 23 29.40 14.48 5.99
C LEU A 23 30.20 15.75 6.29
N ASN A 24 30.60 16.52 5.26
CA ASN A 24 31.41 17.74 5.37
C ASN A 24 32.73 17.53 6.13
N ILE A 25 33.36 16.37 5.98
CA ILE A 25 34.65 16.09 6.62
C ILE A 25 35.76 16.82 5.84
N PRO A 26 36.65 17.57 6.51
CA PRO A 26 37.70 18.32 5.81
C PRO A 26 38.70 17.38 5.16
N VAL A 27 38.90 17.54 3.85
CA VAL A 27 39.81 16.72 3.04
C VAL A 27 41.02 17.54 2.60
N LYS A 28 42.23 16.98 2.74
CA LYS A 28 43.47 17.53 2.19
C LYS A 28 44.05 16.59 1.17
N LYS A 29 44.17 17.03 -0.09
CA LYS A 29 44.79 16.22 -1.15
C LYS A 29 46.32 16.33 -1.06
N MET A 30 47.01 15.19 -1.04
CA MET A 30 48.47 15.14 -1.17
C MET A 30 48.86 14.00 -2.13
N GLY A 31 49.26 14.38 -3.34
CA GLY A 31 49.57 13.42 -4.41
C GLY A 31 48.32 12.60 -4.81
N TYR A 32 48.45 11.28 -4.75
CA TYR A 32 47.38 10.33 -5.10
C TYR A 32 46.43 10.02 -3.93
N ASN A 33 46.75 10.47 -2.72
CA ASN A 33 45.96 10.17 -1.52
C ASN A 33 45.18 11.41 -1.04
N TYR A 34 43.99 11.16 -0.51
CA TYR A 34 43.13 12.15 0.15
C TYR A 34 43.17 11.91 1.65
N PHE A 35 43.55 12.93 2.40
CA PHE A 35 43.78 12.86 3.84
C PHE A 35 42.61 13.50 4.61
N ILE A 36 42.15 12.84 5.67
CA ILE A 36 41.03 13.28 6.50
C ILE A 36 41.37 13.15 7.99
N PRO A 37 40.70 13.89 8.89
CA PRO A 37 40.73 13.57 10.32
C PRO A 37 40.10 12.20 10.58
N CYS A 38 40.57 11.50 11.62
CA CYS A 38 40.05 10.18 11.96
C CYS A 38 38.60 10.28 12.48
N PRO A 39 37.62 9.58 11.89
CA PRO A 39 36.23 9.56 12.37
C PRO A 39 36.01 8.58 13.54
N HIS A 40 37.04 7.87 14.01
CA HIS A 40 36.90 6.85 15.06
C HIS A 40 36.70 7.50 16.45
N PRO A 41 35.66 7.11 17.22
CA PRO A 41 35.32 7.77 18.48
C PRO A 41 36.39 7.62 19.56
N ASP A 42 37.06 6.46 19.63
CA ASP A 42 38.12 6.20 20.63
C ASP A 42 39.48 6.84 20.28
N HIS A 43 39.57 7.62 19.19
CA HIS A 43 40.82 8.22 18.74
C HIS A 43 40.61 9.64 18.21
N ALA A 44 40.88 10.63 19.06
CA ALA A 44 40.83 12.05 18.70
C ALA A 44 42.15 12.49 18.04
N ASP A 45 42.39 12.04 16.81
CA ASP A 45 43.52 12.55 16.02
C ASP A 45 43.15 13.89 15.38
N GLN A 46 43.76 14.96 15.86
CA GLN A 46 43.58 16.30 15.30
C GLN A 46 44.43 16.55 14.04
N HIS A 47 45.29 15.60 13.65
CA HIS A 47 46.14 15.74 12.48
C HIS A 47 45.55 15.00 11.27
N PRO A 48 45.16 15.72 10.20
CA PRO A 48 44.57 15.10 9.00
C PRO A 48 45.50 14.10 8.29
N THR A 49 46.79 14.04 8.60
CA THR A 49 47.80 13.28 7.85
C THR A 49 47.80 11.77 8.09
N ASN A 50 46.99 11.26 9.02
CA ASN A 50 47.05 9.86 9.43
C ASN A 50 45.94 8.97 8.83
N CYS A 51 44.80 9.54 8.46
CA CYS A 51 43.74 8.80 7.76
C CYS A 51 43.71 9.21 6.30
N TYR A 52 43.70 8.22 5.41
CA TYR A 52 43.62 8.50 3.98
C TYR A 52 42.76 7.49 3.23
N PHE A 53 42.29 7.94 2.07
CA PHE A 53 41.64 7.13 1.06
C PHE A 53 42.16 7.51 -0.33
N ARG A 54 41.84 6.70 -1.34
CA ARG A 54 42.16 6.95 -2.73
C ARG A 54 40.89 6.98 -3.55
N ASP A 55 41.01 7.57 -4.73
CA ASP A 55 39.93 7.56 -5.70
C ASP A 55 39.59 6.11 -6.11
N GLY A 56 38.29 5.75 -6.08
CA GLY A 56 37.81 4.39 -6.32
C GLY A 56 37.97 3.39 -5.16
N TRP A 57 38.34 3.84 -3.95
CA TRP A 57 38.32 2.99 -2.76
C TRP A 57 36.96 3.06 -2.05
N ASN A 58 36.54 1.95 -1.44
CA ASN A 58 35.31 1.88 -0.64
C ASN A 58 35.57 1.95 0.88
N ASN A 59 36.81 2.28 1.27
CA ASN A 59 37.27 2.31 2.65
C ASN A 59 38.29 3.44 2.89
N VAL A 60 38.35 3.88 4.15
CA VAL A 60 39.39 4.76 4.67
C VAL A 60 40.33 3.95 5.55
N PHE A 61 41.64 4.11 5.35
CA PHE A 61 42.63 3.48 6.21
C PHE A 61 43.28 4.51 7.14
N CYS A 62 43.34 4.19 8.43
CA CYS A 62 44.04 5.00 9.42
C CYS A 62 45.35 4.32 9.84
N THR A 63 46.48 4.99 9.66
CA THR A 63 47.80 4.48 10.09
C THR A 63 47.97 4.52 11.60
N ALA A 64 47.34 5.48 12.29
CA ALA A 64 47.42 5.63 13.75
C ALA A 64 46.58 4.58 14.49
N CYS A 65 45.36 4.29 14.01
CA CYS A 65 44.49 3.26 14.60
C CYS A 65 44.75 1.85 14.06
N GLY A 66 45.43 1.73 12.90
CA GLY A 66 45.60 0.47 12.18
C GLY A 66 44.30 -0.14 11.65
N LYS A 67 43.20 0.63 11.64
CA LYS A 67 41.86 0.16 11.24
C LYS A 67 41.49 0.64 9.84
N SER A 68 40.84 -0.25 9.09
CA SER A 68 40.14 0.09 7.85
C SER A 68 38.67 0.32 8.15
N MET A 69 38.17 1.52 7.88
CA MET A 69 36.81 1.96 8.17
C MET A 69 36.01 1.99 6.86
N LYS A 70 34.83 1.37 6.83
CA LYS A 70 33.95 1.41 5.65
C LYS A 70 32.95 2.56 5.77
N ALA A 71 32.31 2.92 4.66
CA ALA A 71 31.35 4.03 4.57
C ALA A 71 30.30 4.03 5.71
N LEU A 72 29.66 2.88 5.97
CA LEU A 72 28.67 2.74 7.05
C LEU A 72 29.24 3.04 8.44
N ASP A 73 30.46 2.56 8.72
CA ASP A 73 31.11 2.75 10.02
C ASP A 73 31.38 4.25 10.25
N ILE A 74 31.79 4.96 9.21
CA ILE A 74 32.03 6.41 9.25
C ILE A 74 30.73 7.16 9.53
N ILE A 75 29.65 6.87 8.78
CA ILE A 75 28.34 7.51 8.96
C ILE A 75 27.82 7.29 10.39
N MET A 76 27.92 6.06 10.90
CA MET A 76 27.49 5.73 12.26
C MET A 76 28.27 6.51 13.31
N TRP A 77 29.59 6.64 13.17
CA TRP A 77 30.41 7.33 14.17
C TRP A 77 30.30 8.85 14.09
N THR A 78 30.13 9.43 12.91
CA THR A 78 29.99 10.88 12.75
C THR A 78 28.61 11.38 13.17
N LEU A 79 27.54 10.62 12.90
CA LEU A 79 26.16 11.05 13.17
C LEU A 79 25.55 10.39 14.42
N GLY A 80 26.21 9.38 15.00
CA GLY A 80 25.70 8.65 16.17
C GLY A 80 24.41 7.87 15.90
N CYS A 81 24.15 7.48 14.65
CA CYS A 81 22.91 6.81 14.24
C CYS A 81 23.01 5.29 14.28
N SER A 82 21.85 4.62 14.24
CA SER A 82 21.79 3.16 14.17
C SER A 82 22.26 2.62 12.82
N TYR A 83 22.65 1.34 12.76
CA TYR A 83 23.13 0.71 11.53
C TYR A 83 22.12 0.79 10.36
N GLY A 84 20.82 0.72 10.65
CA GLY A 84 19.76 0.83 9.65
C GLY A 84 19.66 2.23 9.07
N GLU A 85 19.66 3.25 9.94
CA GLU A 85 19.63 4.66 9.54
C GLU A 85 20.90 5.04 8.76
N ALA A 86 22.06 4.55 9.17
CA ALA A 86 23.31 4.77 8.43
C ALA A 86 23.26 4.17 7.01
N ALA A 87 22.58 3.04 6.85
CA ALA A 87 22.41 2.40 5.55
C ALA A 87 21.37 3.13 4.66
N ASP A 88 20.38 3.77 5.27
CA ASP A 88 19.43 4.62 4.56
C ASP A 88 20.09 5.91 4.06
N ILE A 89 20.93 6.54 4.88
CA ILE A 89 21.73 7.70 4.50
C ILE A 89 22.70 7.33 3.37
N LEU A 90 23.37 6.17 3.47
CA LEU A 90 24.24 5.69 2.40
C LEU A 90 23.47 5.42 1.11
N TRP A 91 22.26 4.88 1.19
CA TRP A 91 21.39 4.68 0.04
C TRP A 91 21.00 6.00 -0.66
N GLU A 92 20.75 7.06 0.11
CA GLU A 92 20.48 8.40 -0.44
C GLU A 92 21.71 8.98 -1.15
N ILE A 93 22.91 8.80 -0.58
CA ILE A 93 24.18 9.27 -1.16
C ILE A 93 24.46 8.56 -2.50
N GLU A 94 24.18 7.27 -2.59
CA GLU A 94 24.35 6.44 -3.79
C GLU A 94 23.27 6.67 -4.86
N SER A 95 22.50 7.76 -4.77
CA SER A 95 21.41 8.11 -5.70
C SER A 95 20.25 7.11 -5.71
N CYS A 96 19.91 6.55 -4.56
CA CYS A 96 18.71 5.75 -4.33
C CYS A 96 18.56 4.54 -5.29
N PRO A 97 19.53 3.60 -5.36
CA PRO A 97 19.45 2.46 -6.26
C PRO A 97 18.18 1.62 -6.01
N GLU A 98 17.43 1.31 -7.07
CA GLU A 98 16.15 0.60 -7.01
C GLU A 98 16.27 -0.84 -6.47
N TRP A 99 17.48 -1.41 -6.45
CA TRP A 99 17.74 -2.76 -5.94
C TRP A 99 17.86 -2.86 -4.41
N TYR A 100 18.15 -1.76 -3.69
CA TYR A 100 18.40 -1.81 -2.24
C TYR A 100 17.10 -1.97 -1.44
N TYR A 101 16.08 -1.19 -1.80
CA TYR A 101 14.71 -1.37 -1.33
C TYR A 101 13.93 -2.20 -2.35
N ALA A 102 14.10 -3.53 -2.32
CA ALA A 102 13.22 -4.42 -3.06
C ALA A 102 11.77 -4.04 -2.70
N LYS A 103 10.97 -3.64 -3.70
CA LYS A 103 9.55 -3.26 -3.55
C LYS A 103 8.94 -4.24 -2.57
N ARG A 104 8.52 -3.76 -1.39
CA ARG A 104 7.72 -4.56 -0.46
C ARG A 104 6.54 -5.04 -1.29
N GLU A 105 6.57 -6.29 -1.72
CA GLU A 105 5.37 -6.97 -2.17
C GLU A 105 4.44 -6.82 -0.97
N LYS A 106 3.46 -5.93 -1.10
CA LYS A 106 2.38 -5.83 -0.12
C LYS A 106 1.84 -7.25 -0.10
N LYS A 107 2.17 -8.02 0.95
CA LYS A 107 1.57 -9.33 1.17
C LYS A 107 0.09 -9.09 0.91
N LYS A 108 -0.45 -9.67 -0.16
CA LYS A 108 -1.89 -9.67 -0.37
C LYS A 108 -2.42 -10.30 0.89
N LYS A 109 -2.90 -9.48 1.84
CA LYS A 109 -3.70 -10.01 2.91
C LYS A 109 -4.82 -10.70 2.16
N ASN A 110 -4.95 -12.01 2.34
CA ASN A 110 -6.08 -12.80 1.86
C ASN A 110 -7.33 -12.34 2.63
N SER A 111 -7.59 -11.03 2.71
CA SER A 111 -8.77 -10.47 3.30
C SER A 111 -9.89 -10.72 2.32
N PHE A 112 -10.88 -11.47 2.80
CA PHE A 112 -12.14 -11.66 2.11
C PHE A 112 -12.68 -10.30 1.64
N SER A 113 -12.97 -10.21 0.35
CA SER A 113 -13.56 -9.03 -0.26
C SER A 113 -14.58 -9.46 -1.31
N ILE A 114 -15.57 -8.60 -1.49
CA ILE A 114 -16.61 -8.76 -2.50
C ILE A 114 -16.54 -7.57 -3.45
N THR A 115 -16.98 -7.76 -4.69
CA THR A 115 -17.09 -6.68 -5.67
C THR A 115 -18.31 -5.80 -5.39
N ARG A 116 -18.40 -4.62 -6.04
CA ARG A 116 -19.58 -3.75 -5.94
C ARG A 116 -20.84 -4.43 -6.50
N GLU A 117 -20.69 -5.20 -7.57
CA GLU A 117 -21.77 -5.97 -8.18
C GLU A 117 -22.29 -7.06 -7.22
N GLU A 118 -21.37 -7.79 -6.60
CA GLU A 118 -21.69 -8.79 -5.58
C GLU A 118 -22.41 -8.16 -4.38
N ALA A 119 -21.92 -7.01 -3.90
CA ALA A 119 -22.53 -6.25 -2.81
C ALA A 119 -23.96 -5.81 -3.16
N ALA A 120 -24.19 -5.34 -4.39
CA ALA A 120 -25.51 -4.95 -4.87
C ALA A 120 -26.49 -6.14 -4.89
N ILE A 121 -26.04 -7.31 -5.38
CA ILE A 121 -26.87 -8.54 -5.41
C ILE A 121 -27.26 -8.98 -4.00
N ILE A 122 -26.33 -8.93 -3.04
CA ILE A 122 -26.63 -9.31 -1.65
C ILE A 122 -27.37 -8.22 -0.85
N GLY A 123 -27.57 -7.03 -1.43
CA GLY A 123 -28.25 -5.90 -0.80
C GLY A 123 -27.41 -5.20 0.27
N ILE A 124 -26.08 -5.17 0.11
CA ILE A 124 -25.17 -4.41 0.97
C ILE A 124 -24.69 -3.18 0.19
N HIS A 125 -24.84 -2.00 0.80
CA HIS A 125 -24.22 -0.79 0.26
C HIS A 125 -22.70 -0.88 0.42
N TYR A 126 -21.96 -0.83 -0.67
CA TYR A 126 -20.51 -0.87 -0.63
C TYR A 126 -19.98 0.45 -0.04
N PRO A 127 -19.36 0.45 1.16
CA PRO A 127 -18.82 1.67 1.73
C PRO A 127 -17.70 2.19 0.84
N GLY A 128 -17.83 3.44 0.43
CA GLY A 128 -16.89 4.07 -0.48
C GLY A 128 -16.97 5.57 -0.31
N HIS A 129 -17.81 6.20 -1.13
CA HIS A 129 -17.92 7.65 -1.21
C HIS A 129 -19.13 8.15 -0.42
N LEU A 130 -18.90 9.01 0.57
CA LEU A 130 -19.96 9.72 1.28
C LEU A 130 -19.79 11.22 1.05
N LEU A 131 -20.86 11.86 0.57
CA LEU A 131 -20.95 13.30 0.40
C LEU A 131 -21.58 13.92 1.65
N SER A 132 -20.86 14.82 2.31
CA SER A 132 -21.39 15.58 3.45
C SER A 132 -21.66 17.02 3.00
N PRO A 133 -22.92 17.50 3.05
CA PRO A 133 -23.27 18.84 2.56
C PRO A 133 -22.59 19.90 3.41
N CYS A 134 -21.97 20.87 2.75
CA CYS A 134 -21.21 21.95 3.38
C CYS A 134 -21.80 23.31 3.04
N ASN A 135 -22.12 23.56 1.77
CA ASN A 135 -22.61 24.85 1.32
C ASN A 135 -23.52 24.72 0.10
N ILE A 136 -24.34 25.73 -0.16
CA ILE A 136 -25.19 25.84 -1.34
C ILE A 136 -24.93 27.16 -2.04
N SER A 137 -24.73 27.12 -3.35
CA SER A 137 -24.60 28.32 -4.18
C SER A 137 -25.54 28.24 -5.38
N THR A 138 -25.98 29.40 -5.86
CA THR A 138 -26.72 29.52 -7.13
C THR A 138 -25.79 29.37 -8.33
N ASP A 139 -24.51 29.73 -8.16
CA ASP A 139 -23.50 29.73 -9.20
C ASP A 139 -22.47 28.61 -9.00
N LYS A 140 -21.87 28.17 -10.10
CA LYS A 140 -20.85 27.11 -10.06
C LYS A 140 -19.49 27.73 -9.77
N GLU A 141 -18.96 27.44 -8.59
CA GLU A 141 -17.67 27.93 -8.13
C GLU A 141 -16.56 26.89 -8.33
N GLU A 142 -15.30 27.32 -8.28
CA GLU A 142 -14.16 26.41 -8.27
C GLU A 142 -14.04 25.71 -6.91
N LEU A 143 -14.23 24.40 -6.91
CA LEU A 143 -14.18 23.60 -5.70
C LEU A 143 -12.75 23.26 -5.30
N ASN A 144 -12.54 23.18 -3.98
CA ASN A 144 -11.34 22.57 -3.42
C ASN A 144 -11.23 21.09 -3.84
N PRO A 145 -10.04 20.51 -3.99
CA PRO A 145 -9.85 19.11 -4.44
C PRO A 145 -10.48 18.02 -3.55
N LYS A 146 -11.00 18.39 -2.37
CA LYS A 146 -11.66 17.50 -1.40
C LYS A 146 -13.19 17.67 -1.38
N HIS A 147 -13.75 18.48 -2.27
CA HIS A 147 -15.17 18.76 -2.37
C HIS A 147 -15.68 18.41 -3.77
N GLU A 148 -16.94 18.00 -3.84
CA GLU A 148 -17.65 17.67 -5.07
C GLU A 148 -19.07 18.22 -4.98
N TYR A 149 -19.65 18.57 -6.14
CA TYR A 149 -21.06 18.94 -6.20
C TYR A 149 -21.95 17.70 -6.23
N ASP A 150 -23.01 17.70 -5.43
CA ASP A 150 -24.03 16.65 -5.52
C ASP A 150 -24.99 16.93 -6.69
N ASN A 151 -24.86 16.11 -7.74
CA ASN A 151 -25.68 16.23 -8.95
C ASN A 151 -27.16 15.86 -8.74
N SER A 152 -27.53 15.27 -7.60
CA SER A 152 -28.93 14.96 -7.29
C SER A 152 -29.72 16.16 -6.79
N TYR A 153 -29.04 17.23 -6.38
CA TYR A 153 -29.67 18.44 -5.86
C TYR A 153 -30.07 19.39 -7.00
N ILE A 154 -31.35 19.73 -7.08
CA ILE A 154 -31.93 20.44 -8.24
C ILE A 154 -31.90 21.97 -8.09
N GLN A 155 -31.92 22.49 -6.85
CA GLN A 155 -32.16 23.91 -6.57
C GLN A 155 -30.89 24.78 -6.55
N GLY A 156 -29.78 24.27 -7.09
CA GLY A 156 -28.49 24.96 -7.12
C GLY A 156 -27.32 23.99 -7.09
N TYR A 157 -26.14 24.51 -6.78
CA TYR A 157 -24.91 23.73 -6.63
C TYR A 157 -24.66 23.45 -5.15
N LEU A 158 -24.97 22.22 -4.73
CA LEU A 158 -24.71 21.75 -3.36
C LEU A 158 -23.27 21.26 -3.24
N GLU A 159 -22.42 22.07 -2.63
CA GLU A 159 -21.04 21.70 -2.31
C GLU A 159 -21.04 20.68 -1.17
N CYS A 160 -20.43 19.52 -1.44
CA CYS A 160 -20.28 18.45 -0.48
C CYS A 160 -18.80 18.14 -0.24
N LYS A 161 -18.42 17.97 1.02
CA LYS A 161 -17.12 17.42 1.39
C LYS A 161 -17.11 15.92 1.13
N VAL A 162 -16.07 15.47 0.43
CA VAL A 162 -15.88 14.07 0.06
C VAL A 162 -15.22 13.31 1.20
N HIS A 163 -15.94 12.32 1.72
CA HIS A 163 -15.40 11.35 2.66
C HIS A 163 -15.25 9.99 1.99
N ARG A 164 -14.07 9.39 2.13
CA ARG A 164 -13.78 8.03 1.67
C ARG A 164 -13.72 7.09 2.87
N PHE A 165 -14.65 6.17 2.93
CA PHE A 165 -14.72 5.15 3.97
C PHE A 165 -14.58 3.76 3.37
N THR A 166 -14.15 2.84 4.23
CA THR A 166 -14.11 1.41 4.00
C THR A 166 -14.92 0.72 5.09
N TYR A 167 -15.27 -0.55 4.89
CA TYR A 167 -15.99 -1.30 5.92
C TYR A 167 -15.19 -1.38 7.23
N ARG A 168 -13.85 -1.28 7.17
CA ARG A 168 -12.95 -1.34 8.32
C ARG A 168 -13.09 -0.16 9.27
N ASP A 169 -13.61 0.97 8.79
CA ASP A 169 -13.87 2.14 9.63
C ASP A 169 -15.04 1.91 10.60
N PHE A 170 -15.90 0.93 10.31
CA PHE A 170 -17.11 0.64 11.08
C PHE A 170 -17.10 -0.71 11.78
N MET A 171 -16.34 -1.69 11.27
CA MET A 171 -16.39 -3.06 11.77
C MET A 171 -15.11 -3.85 11.50
N THR A 172 -14.92 -4.92 12.27
CA THR A 172 -13.80 -5.86 12.08
C THR A 172 -14.02 -6.76 10.85
N ASP A 173 -12.93 -7.32 10.31
CA ASP A 173 -13.00 -8.28 9.18
C ASP A 173 -13.91 -9.48 9.49
N LYS A 174 -13.92 -9.96 10.75
CA LYS A 174 -14.81 -11.06 11.20
C LYS A 174 -16.29 -10.67 11.17
N GLN A 175 -16.61 -9.48 11.68
CA GLN A 175 -17.99 -8.95 11.68
C GLN A 175 -18.48 -8.73 10.25
N TYR A 176 -17.65 -8.13 9.39
CA TYR A 176 -17.95 -7.94 7.98
C TYR A 176 -18.26 -9.26 7.27
N THR A 177 -17.38 -10.26 7.44
CA THR A 177 -17.56 -11.58 6.83
C THR A 177 -18.84 -12.26 7.33
N CYS A 178 -19.18 -12.10 8.60
CA CYS A 178 -20.44 -12.62 9.16
C CYS A 178 -21.67 -11.96 8.54
N ILE A 179 -21.66 -10.62 8.38
CA ILE A 179 -22.75 -9.88 7.72
C ILE A 179 -22.91 -10.34 6.27
N VAL A 180 -21.81 -10.40 5.51
CA VAL A 180 -21.84 -10.85 4.11
C VAL A 180 -22.38 -12.27 3.98
N LYS A 181 -21.93 -13.19 4.85
CA LYS A 181 -22.43 -14.58 4.91
C LYS A 181 -23.93 -14.63 5.15
N ASN A 182 -24.43 -13.87 6.13
CA ASN A 182 -25.85 -13.88 6.49
C ASN A 182 -26.71 -13.25 5.39
N LYS A 183 -26.26 -12.14 4.79
CA LYS A 183 -26.95 -11.50 3.66
C LYS A 183 -26.98 -12.36 2.41
N ALA A 184 -25.88 -13.04 2.09
CA ALA A 184 -25.86 -14.00 0.99
C ALA A 184 -26.88 -15.12 1.22
N LEU A 185 -26.97 -15.65 2.45
CA LEU A 185 -27.94 -16.68 2.81
C LEU A 185 -29.40 -16.20 2.74
N GLU A 186 -29.69 -14.98 3.19
CA GLU A 186 -31.01 -14.35 3.02
C GLU A 186 -31.41 -14.27 1.54
N GLN A 187 -30.51 -13.85 0.66
CA GLN A 187 -30.81 -13.77 -0.78
C GLN A 187 -30.94 -15.14 -1.44
N ILE A 188 -30.15 -16.14 -1.05
CA ILE A 188 -30.31 -17.51 -1.57
C ILE A 188 -31.73 -18.03 -1.30
N ARG A 189 -32.27 -17.75 -0.10
CA ARG A 189 -33.65 -18.13 0.26
C ARG A 189 -34.67 -17.41 -0.61
N LYS A 190 -34.56 -16.08 -0.73
CA LYS A 190 -35.44 -15.27 -1.58
C LYS A 190 -35.43 -15.73 -3.05
N PHE A 191 -34.25 -15.94 -3.64
CA PHE A 191 -34.17 -16.45 -5.00
C PHE A 191 -34.71 -17.87 -5.14
N SER A 192 -34.66 -18.70 -4.10
CA SER A 192 -35.26 -20.04 -4.13
C SER A 192 -36.79 -19.99 -4.13
N GLU A 193 -37.37 -19.07 -3.36
CA GLU A 193 -38.83 -18.83 -3.35
C GLU A 193 -39.31 -18.29 -4.71
N ILE A 194 -38.60 -17.32 -5.28
CA ILE A 194 -38.89 -16.77 -6.62
C ILE A 194 -38.73 -17.86 -7.69
N GLU A 195 -37.66 -18.65 -7.63
CA GLU A 195 -37.43 -19.75 -8.57
C GLU A 195 -38.57 -20.79 -8.53
N GLN A 196 -39.06 -21.13 -7.34
CA GLN A 196 -40.19 -22.04 -7.18
C GLN A 196 -41.47 -21.44 -7.78
N PHE A 197 -41.79 -20.19 -7.47
CA PHE A 197 -42.95 -19.49 -8.02
C PHE A 197 -42.91 -19.42 -9.55
N LEU A 198 -41.77 -19.09 -10.15
CA LEU A 198 -41.62 -19.03 -11.61
C LEU A 198 -41.80 -20.42 -12.27
N LYS A 199 -41.34 -21.50 -11.62
CA LYS A 199 -41.55 -22.87 -12.12
C LYS A 199 -43.02 -23.28 -12.06
N GLU A 200 -43.73 -22.89 -11.01
CA GLU A 200 -45.17 -23.12 -10.88
C GLU A 200 -45.95 -22.39 -11.99
N LEU A 201 -45.63 -21.12 -12.26
CA LEU A 201 -46.23 -20.36 -13.38
C LEU A 201 -46.02 -21.06 -14.73
N LEU A 202 -44.78 -21.46 -15.04
CA LEU A 202 -44.47 -22.17 -16.29
C LEU A 202 -45.22 -23.50 -16.43
N SER A 203 -45.50 -24.18 -15.32
CA SER A 203 -46.24 -25.44 -15.32
C SER A 203 -47.74 -25.26 -15.63
N ILE A 204 -48.30 -24.10 -15.28
CA ILE A 204 -49.71 -23.75 -15.51
C ILE A 204 -49.94 -23.32 -16.96
N GLU A 205 -48.97 -22.63 -17.57
CA GLU A 205 -49.10 -22.02 -18.90
C GLU A 205 -49.06 -22.99 -20.10
N LYS A 206 -49.05 -24.31 -19.87
CA LYS A 206 -49.08 -25.43 -20.86
C LYS A 206 -49.27 -25.00 -22.33
N GLY A 207 -48.20 -24.50 -22.96
CA GLY A 207 -48.12 -24.31 -24.42
C GLY A 207 -48.00 -22.87 -24.94
N LYS A 208 -48.13 -21.81 -24.13
CA LYS A 208 -47.68 -20.47 -24.55
C LYS A 208 -46.25 -20.24 -24.08
N GLN A 209 -45.31 -20.07 -25.01
CA GLN A 209 -43.92 -19.74 -24.70
C GLN A 209 -43.85 -18.31 -24.12
N ASP A 210 -44.08 -18.14 -22.82
CA ASP A 210 -43.76 -16.85 -22.19
C ASP A 210 -42.24 -16.73 -22.04
N ARG A 211 -41.62 -16.14 -23.07
CA ARG A 211 -40.19 -15.84 -23.14
C ARG A 211 -39.74 -15.03 -21.93
N THR A 212 -40.60 -14.19 -21.38
CA THR A 212 -40.31 -13.32 -20.23
C THR A 212 -40.07 -14.13 -18.97
N THR A 213 -40.99 -15.04 -18.63
CA THR A 213 -40.87 -15.90 -17.44
C THR A 213 -39.63 -16.80 -17.49
N ARG A 214 -39.25 -17.30 -18.68
CA ARG A 214 -37.99 -18.04 -18.86
C ARG A 214 -36.75 -17.19 -18.60
N LEU A 215 -36.69 -15.99 -19.16
CA LEU A 215 -35.58 -15.06 -18.93
C LEU A 215 -35.45 -14.66 -17.46
N LEU A 216 -36.58 -14.45 -16.78
CA LEU A 216 -36.60 -14.17 -15.33
C LEU A 216 -36.09 -15.37 -14.52
N LEU A 217 -36.47 -16.60 -14.90
CA LEU A 217 -35.99 -17.82 -14.25
C LEU A 217 -34.47 -17.98 -14.42
N GLU A 218 -33.96 -17.77 -15.64
CA GLU A 218 -32.51 -17.81 -15.93
C GLU A 218 -31.75 -16.76 -15.12
N SER A 219 -32.25 -15.52 -15.09
CA SER A 219 -31.65 -14.44 -14.29
C SER A 219 -31.66 -14.76 -12.79
N CYS A 220 -32.77 -15.31 -12.28
CA CYS A 220 -32.90 -15.73 -10.89
C CYS A 220 -31.88 -16.83 -10.53
N GLN A 221 -31.71 -17.82 -11.40
CA GLN A 221 -30.74 -18.89 -11.22
C GLN A 221 -29.30 -18.39 -11.26
N ALA A 222 -28.99 -17.45 -12.17
CA ALA A 222 -27.67 -16.81 -12.24
C ALA A 222 -27.34 -16.04 -10.96
N ASN A 223 -28.26 -15.19 -10.48
CA ASN A 223 -28.08 -14.43 -9.25
C ASN A 223 -27.95 -15.33 -8.01
N LYS A 224 -28.77 -16.39 -7.94
CA LYS A 224 -28.67 -17.40 -6.89
C LYS A 224 -27.30 -18.07 -6.86
N LYS A 225 -26.75 -18.43 -8.03
CA LYS A 225 -25.40 -19.01 -8.14
C LYS A 225 -24.32 -18.07 -7.61
N ILE A 226 -24.41 -16.77 -7.91
CA ILE A 226 -23.50 -15.75 -7.37
C ILE A 226 -23.61 -15.68 -5.84
N CYS A 227 -24.82 -15.64 -5.28
CA CYS A 227 -24.99 -15.63 -3.83
C CYS A 227 -24.42 -16.88 -3.15
N VAL A 228 -24.54 -18.06 -3.76
CA VAL A 228 -23.96 -19.32 -3.25
C VAL A 228 -22.43 -19.24 -3.23
N ASP A 229 -21.80 -18.70 -4.28
CA ASP A 229 -20.35 -18.50 -4.31
C ASP A 229 -19.87 -17.55 -3.20
N ILE A 230 -20.55 -16.39 -3.06
CA ILE A 230 -20.26 -15.42 -2.00
C ILE A 230 -20.37 -16.09 -0.62
N TYR A 231 -21.44 -16.85 -0.39
CA TYR A 231 -21.65 -17.56 0.88
C TYR A 231 -20.52 -18.54 1.18
N ASN A 232 -20.09 -19.33 0.20
CA ASN A 232 -19.01 -20.31 0.37
C ASN A 232 -17.67 -19.63 0.68
N ARG A 233 -17.33 -18.56 -0.05
CA ARG A 233 -16.13 -17.77 0.24
C ARG A 233 -16.18 -17.13 1.63
N ALA A 234 -17.32 -16.56 2.01
CA ALA A 234 -17.51 -15.95 3.34
C ALA A 234 -17.45 -17.01 4.46
N LYS A 235 -17.97 -18.21 4.23
CA LYS A 235 -17.92 -19.32 5.19
C LYS A 235 -16.47 -19.76 5.45
N ILE A 236 -15.65 -19.87 4.41
CA ILE A 236 -14.22 -20.23 4.55
C ILE A 236 -13.48 -19.12 5.29
N ALA A 237 -13.76 -17.85 4.99
CA ALA A 237 -13.11 -16.71 5.63
C ALA A 237 -13.54 -16.47 7.09
N ALA A 238 -14.70 -17.01 7.50
CA ALA A 238 -15.21 -16.91 8.87
C ALA A 238 -14.81 -18.09 9.77
N ALA A 239 -14.23 -19.16 9.22
CA ALA A 239 -13.70 -20.30 9.95
C ALA A 239 -12.32 -19.98 10.56
#